data_AF-A0A920K9Y1-F1
#
_entry.id   AF-A0A920K9Y1-F1
#
_cell.length_a   1.000
_cell.length_b   1.000
_cell.length_c   1.000
_cell.angle_alpha   90.00
_cell.angle_beta   90.00
_cell.angle_gamma   90.00
#
_symmetry.space_group_name_H-M   'P 1'
#
loop_
_entity.id
_entity.type
_entity.pdbx_description
1 polymer ?
#
loop_
_entity_poly.entity_id
_entity_poly.type
_entity_poly.pdbx_seq_one_letter_code
_entity_poly.pdbx_strand_id
1 'polypeptide(L)' 'MRLNIAAGTATRFEPGQTRQVRLVPFSGDRKIFGFQKKIMGEL' A
#
# COMPACT_ATOMS: atom_id res chain seq x y z
N MET A 1 4.60 -3.22 0.58
CA MET A 1 3.33 -3.96 0.58
C MET A 1 2.20 -3.01 0.20
N ARG A 2 1.06 -3.52 -0.30
CA ARG A 2 -0.15 -2.75 -0.62
C ARG A 2 -1.40 -3.41 -0.03
N LEU A 3 -2.52 -2.69 -0.01
CA LEU A 3 -3.82 -3.27 0.39
C LEU A 3 -4.20 -4.44 -0.53
N ASN A 4 -4.62 -5.54 0.08
CA ASN A 4 -5.17 -6.70 -0.62
C ASN A 4 -6.69 -6.52 -0.82
N ILE A 5 -7.05 -5.68 -1.79
CA ILE A 5 -8.42 -5.37 -2.21
C ILE A 5 -8.49 -5.35 -3.74
N ALA A 6 -9.70 -5.32 -4.30
CA ALA A 6 -9.91 -5.24 -5.75
C ALA A 6 -9.22 -4.01 -6.35
N ALA A 7 -8.64 -4.16 -7.54
CA ALA A 7 -7.95 -3.08 -8.23
C ALA A 7 -8.90 -1.88 -8.46
N GLY A 8 -8.41 -0.67 -8.24
CA GLY A 8 -9.19 0.56 -8.38
C GLY A 8 -10.09 0.92 -7.17
N THR A 9 -10.16 0.07 -6.15
CA THR A 9 -10.93 0.35 -4.93
C THR A 9 -10.06 0.91 -3.81
N ALA A 10 -10.69 1.44 -2.74
CA ALA A 10 -10.02 2.03 -1.59
C ALA A 10 -10.65 1.59 -0.26
N THR A 11 -9.88 1.70 0.82
CA THR A 11 -10.38 1.54 2.21
C THR A 11 -10.37 2.90 2.90
N ARG A 12 -11.52 3.33 3.42
CA ARG A 12 -11.68 4.58 4.16
C ARG A 12 -11.46 4.36 5.65
N PHE A 13 -10.78 5.32 6.29
CA PHE A 13 -10.56 5.38 7.73
C PHE A 13 -11.08 6.72 8.24
N GLU A 14 -12.08 6.69 9.11
CA GLU A 14 -12.58 7.89 9.79
C GLU A 14 -11.72 8.26 11.01
N PRO A 15 -11.78 9.50 11.50
CA PRO A 15 -11.17 9.88 12.77
C PRO A 15 -11.61 8.94 13.91
N GLY A 16 -10.64 8.33 14.60
CA GLY A 16 -10.87 7.38 15.70
C GLY A 16 -11.18 5.94 15.26
N GLN A 17 -11.31 5.67 13.96
CA GLN A 17 -11.58 4.33 13.47
C GLN A 17 -10.32 3.46 13.48
N THR A 18 -10.43 2.27 14.09
CA THR A 18 -9.42 1.21 13.97
C THR A 18 -9.98 0.06 13.15
N ARG A 19 -9.20 -0.45 12.20
CA ARG A 19 -9.59 -1.57 11.34
C ARG A 19 -8.40 -2.46 11.01
N GLN A 20 -8.58 -3.77 11.12
CA GLN A 20 -7.61 -4.73 10.61
C GLN A 20 -7.72 -4.81 9.09
N VAL A 21 -6.59 -4.67 8.40
CA VAL A 21 -6.51 -4.79 6.94
C VAL A 21 -5.47 -5.83 6.56
N ARG A 22 -5.71 -6.48 5.43
CA ARG A 22 -4.75 -7.43 4.85
C ARG A 22 -3.87 -6.72 3.85
N LEU A 23 -2.57 -6.93 3.97
CA LEU A 23 -1.57 -6.47 3.01
C LEU A 23 -1.08 -7.62 2.14
N VAL A 24 -0.61 -7.28 0.95
CA VAL A 24 0.04 -8.19 0.00
C VAL A 24 1.36 -7.55 -0.49
N PRO A 25 2.44 -8.32 -0.71
CA PRO A 25 3.67 -7.79 -1.28
C PRO A 25 3.45 -7.18 -2.67
N PHE A 26 4.33 -6.24 -3.03
CA PHE A 26 4.45 -5.84 -4.43
C PHE A 26 5.14 -6.96 -5.21
N SER A 27 4.77 -7.13 -6.47
CA SER A 27 5.36 -8.09 -7.41
C SER A 27 6.23 -7.38 -8.45
N GLY A 28 6.78 -8.12 -9.42
CA GLY A 28 7.71 -7.60 -10.42
C GLY A 28 9.08 -7.29 -9.80
N ASP A 29 9.76 -6.27 -10.32
CA ASP A 29 11.12 -5.87 -9.87
C ASP A 29 11.16 -5.32 -8.44
N ARG A 30 10.00 -5.09 -7.83
CA ARG A 30 9.88 -4.53 -6.48
C ARG A 30 10.70 -3.25 -6.28
N LYS A 31 10.71 -2.37 -7.28
CA LYS A 31 11.31 -1.03 -7.18
C LYS A 31 10.22 0.01 -6.92
N ILE A 32 10.41 0.84 -5.91
CA ILE A 32 9.43 1.82 -5.44
C ILE A 32 9.96 3.24 -5.64
N PHE A 33 9.30 4.00 -6.52
CA PHE A 33 9.60 5.40 -6.80
C PHE A 33 8.35 6.28 -6.54
N GLY A 34 8.53 7.53 -6.13
CA GLY A 34 7.41 8.46 -5.82
C GLY A 34 6.91 8.36 -4.38
N PHE A 35 5.58 8.38 -4.17
CA PHE A 35 4.92 8.41 -2.84
C PHE A 35 5.49 9.52 -1.94
N GLN A 36 5.82 9.20 -0.68
CA GLN A 36 6.51 10.10 0.25
C GLN A 36 8.05 10.13 0.03
N LYS A 37 8.55 9.62 -1.12
CA LYS A 37 9.97 9.56 -1.49
C LYS A 37 10.89 8.81 -0.52
N LYS A 38 10.35 7.85 0.23
CA LYS A 38 11.10 7.14 1.30
C LYS A 38 12.04 6.02 0.83
N ILE A 39 11.86 5.51 -0.40
CA ILE A 39 12.62 4.35 -0.91
C ILE A 39 13.40 4.75 -2.18
N MET A 40 12.71 5.19 -3.23
CA MET A 40 13.32 5.69 -4.47
C MET A 40 14.29 4.70 -5.13
N GLY A 41 13.96 3.40 -5.09
CA GLY A 41 14.86 2.33 -5.50
C GLY A 41 14.29 0.95 -5.16
N GLU A 42 15.18 -0.02 -4.93
CA GLU A 42 14.81 -1.41 -4.59
C GLU A 42 14.17 -1.51 -3.18
N LEU A 43 13.21 -2.44 -3.04
CA LEU A 43 12.42 -2.70 -1.81
C LEU A 43 12.73 -4.05 -1.16
#